data_AF-A0A662KGL8-F1
#
_entry.id   AF-A0A662KGL8-F1
#
_cell.length_a   1.000
_cell.length_b   1.000
_cell.length_c   1.000
_cell.angle_alpha   90.00
_cell.angle_beta   90.00
_cell.angle_gamma   90.00
#
_symmetry.space_group_name_H-M   'P 1'
#
loop_
_entity.id
_entity.type
_entity.pdbx_description
1 polymer ?
#
loop_
_entity_poly.entity_id
_entity_poly.type
_entity_poly.pdbx_seq_one_letter_code
_entity_poly.pdbx_strand_id
1 'polypeptide(L)'
;MSSFKESIDYLQEKIKDILGKVSEEDITKLCKLLLKAKRIFVYGAGRSGLVAKAFAIRLVHLGFQAYVIGETITPPVRVGDLVLIISGSGETMPSVMTADIARDMKVKV
;
A
#
# COMPACT_ATOMS: atom_id res chain seq x y z
N MET A 1 -8.29 -0.88 -34.33
CA MET A 1 -6.93 -1.37 -33.99
C MET A 1 -5.98 -0.25 -33.58
N SER A 2 -6.09 0.99 -34.10
CA SER A 2 -5.21 2.11 -33.70
C SER A 2 -5.36 2.51 -32.23
N SER A 3 -6.59 2.67 -31.74
CA SER A 3 -6.86 3.09 -30.36
C SER A 3 -6.30 2.14 -29.29
N PHE A 4 -6.26 0.83 -29.57
CA PHE A 4 -5.68 -0.15 -28.65
C PHE A 4 -4.17 0.05 -28.51
N LYS A 5 -3.46 0.19 -29.63
CA LYS A 5 -2.01 0.42 -29.63
C LYS A 5 -1.67 1.75 -28.96
N GLU A 6 -2.38 2.82 -29.31
CA GLU A 6 -2.23 4.14 -28.69
C GLU A 6 -2.43 4.09 -27.16
N SER A 7 -3.42 3.31 -26.70
CA SER A 7 -3.68 3.15 -25.25
C SER A 7 -2.53 2.41 -24.54
N ILE A 8 -1.96 1.38 -25.17
CA ILE A 8 -0.82 0.65 -24.62
C ILE A 8 0.42 1.55 -24.56
N ASP A 9 0.70 2.26 -25.65
CA ASP A 9 1.85 3.18 -25.72
C ASP A 9 1.73 4.27 -24.63
N TYR A 10 0.52 4.85 -24.47
CA TYR A 10 0.24 5.81 -23.40
C TYR A 10 0.46 5.23 -22.00
N LEU A 11 -0.03 4.02 -21.72
CA LEU A 11 0.14 3.38 -20.41
C LEU A 11 1.62 3.09 -20.11
N GLN A 12 2.37 2.61 -21.08
CA GLN A 12 3.81 2.34 -20.92
C GLN A 12 4.60 3.61 -20.61
N GLU A 13 4.33 4.70 -21.34
CA GLU A 13 4.95 6.00 -21.10
C GLU A 13 4.63 6.51 -19.68
N LYS A 14 3.34 6.48 -19.28
CA LYS A 14 2.95 6.92 -17.94
C LYS A 14 3.54 6.08 -16.82
N ILE A 15 3.64 4.76 -16.98
CA ILE A 15 4.29 3.89 -16.00
C ILE A 15 5.78 4.28 -15.87
N LYS A 16 6.48 4.47 -16.99
CA LYS A 16 7.89 4.88 -16.98
C LYS A 16 8.09 6.23 -16.28
N ASP A 17 7.25 7.21 -16.59
CA ASP A 17 7.32 8.55 -15.97
C ASP A 17 7.06 8.52 -14.47
N ILE A 18 6.09 7.72 -14.02
CA ILE A 18 5.75 7.58 -12.60
C ILE A 18 6.87 6.88 -11.86
N LEU A 19 7.36 5.75 -12.39
CA LEU A 19 8.44 4.99 -11.76
C LEU A 19 9.76 5.78 -11.72
N GLY A 20 10.04 6.60 -12.72
CA GLY A 20 11.22 7.48 -12.74
C GLY A 20 11.22 8.58 -11.67
N LYS A 21 10.07 8.85 -11.03
CA LYS A 21 9.94 9.83 -9.94
C LYS A 21 10.03 9.19 -8.55
N VAL A 22 10.08 7.86 -8.46
CA VAL A 22 10.16 7.16 -7.17
C VAL A 22 11.59 7.28 -6.64
N SER A 23 11.74 7.85 -5.45
CA SER A 23 13.04 7.97 -4.78
C SER A 23 13.55 6.63 -4.27
N GLU A 24 14.82 6.31 -4.56
CA GLU A 24 15.49 5.13 -3.98
C GLU A 24 15.59 5.21 -2.44
N GLU A 25 15.64 6.42 -1.89
CA GLU A 25 15.64 6.64 -0.45
C GLU A 25 14.30 6.23 0.18
N ASP A 26 13.18 6.57 -0.46
CA ASP A 26 11.85 6.19 -0.01
C ASP A 26 11.64 4.68 -0.08
N ILE A 27 12.13 4.03 -1.15
CA ILE A 27 12.14 2.56 -1.26
C ILE A 27 12.94 1.94 -0.10
N THR A 28 14.15 2.45 0.14
CA THR A 28 15.02 1.96 1.22
C THR A 28 14.37 2.14 2.60
N LYS A 29 13.71 3.28 2.82
CA LYS A 29 12.98 3.58 4.04
C LYS A 29 11.79 2.64 4.23
N LEU A 30 11.01 2.38 3.18
CA LEU A 30 9.91 1.43 3.22
C LEU A 30 10.40 0.02 3.53
N CYS A 31 11.46 -0.46 2.88
CA CYS A 31 12.05 -1.77 3.18
C CYS A 31 12.49 -1.88 4.64
N LYS A 32 13.12 -0.84 5.20
CA LYS A 32 13.49 -0.81 6.63
C LYS A 32 12.27 -0.86 7.55
N LEU A 33 11.16 -0.23 7.18
CA LEU A 33 9.91 -0.29 7.95
C LEU A 33 9.31 -1.70 7.90
N LEU A 34 9.22 -2.30 6.70
CA LEU A 34 8.71 -3.65 6.49
C LEU A 34 9.50 -4.69 7.32
N LEU A 35 10.83 -4.62 7.29
CA LEU A 35 11.70 -5.56 8.03
C LEU A 35 11.65 -5.40 9.55
N LYS A 36 11.29 -4.21 10.05
CA LYS A 36 11.17 -3.93 11.50
C LYS A 36 9.77 -4.22 12.04
N ALA A 37 8.75 -4.24 11.19
CA ALA A 37 7.36 -4.41 11.60
C ALA A 37 7.13 -5.82 12.11
N LYS A 38 6.40 -5.96 13.23
CA LYS A 38 5.95 -7.27 13.71
C LYS A 38 4.90 -7.86 12.77
N ARG A 39 3.97 -7.02 12.32
CA ARG A 39 2.87 -7.35 11.41
C ARG A 39 2.62 -6.15 10.51
N ILE A 40 2.15 -6.41 9.30
CA ILE A 40 1.90 -5.39 8.29
C ILE A 40 0.42 -5.41 7.94
N PHE A 41 -0.23 -4.27 8.03
CA PHE A 41 -1.63 -4.10 7.68
C PHE A 41 -1.70 -3.18 6.47
N VAL A 42 -2.32 -3.63 5.39
CA VAL A 42 -2.41 -2.87 4.14
C VAL A 42 -3.85 -2.41 3.94
N TYR A 43 -4.04 -1.17 3.50
CA TYR A 43 -5.34 -0.62 3.19
C TYR A 43 -5.31 0.17 1.88
N GLY A 44 -6.42 0.13 1.15
CA GLY A 44 -6.67 0.99 0.01
C GLY A 44 -8.15 0.94 -0.36
N ALA A 45 -8.69 2.05 -0.86
CA ALA A 45 -10.09 2.13 -1.30
C ALA A 45 -10.22 1.79 -2.80
N GLY A 46 -11.32 1.14 -3.18
CA GLY A 46 -11.63 0.83 -4.58
C GLY A 46 -10.50 0.05 -5.28
N ARG A 47 -10.02 0.56 -6.42
CA ARG A 47 -8.92 -0.05 -7.19
C ARG A 47 -7.60 -0.09 -6.41
N SER A 48 -7.33 0.91 -5.57
CA SER A 48 -6.16 0.89 -4.67
C SER A 48 -6.27 -0.23 -3.64
N GLY A 49 -7.49 -0.63 -3.26
CA GLY A 49 -7.73 -1.81 -2.44
C GLY A 49 -7.34 -3.12 -3.13
N LEU A 50 -7.56 -3.24 -4.44
CA LEU A 50 -7.11 -4.40 -5.21
C LEU A 50 -5.57 -4.47 -5.24
N VAL A 51 -4.90 -3.33 -5.43
CA VAL A 51 -3.43 -3.24 -5.36
C VAL A 51 -2.93 -3.57 -3.96
N ALA A 52 -3.58 -3.07 -2.91
CA ALA A 52 -3.24 -3.37 -1.52
C ALA A 52 -3.35 -4.88 -1.22
N LYS A 53 -4.41 -5.55 -1.70
CA LYS A 53 -4.57 -7.00 -1.58
C LYS A 53 -3.46 -7.76 -2.30
N ALA A 54 -3.16 -7.39 -3.55
CA ALA A 54 -2.08 -8.02 -4.32
C ALA A 54 -0.72 -7.86 -3.63
N PHE A 55 -0.46 -6.69 -3.06
CA PHE A 55 0.76 -6.43 -2.31
C PHE A 55 0.82 -7.25 -1.00
N ALA A 56 -0.27 -7.31 -0.23
CA ALA A 56 -0.34 -8.13 0.97
C ALA A 56 -0.08 -9.61 0.68
N ILE A 57 -0.63 -10.16 -0.41
CA ILE A 57 -0.36 -11.54 -0.84
C ILE A 57 1.14 -11.74 -1.09
N ARG A 58 1.80 -10.79 -1.77
CA ARG A 58 3.24 -10.89 -2.03
C ARG A 58 4.06 -10.81 -0.74
N LEU A 59 3.67 -9.98 0.22
CA LEU A 59 4.31 -9.93 1.54
C LEU A 59 4.18 -11.28 2.27
N VAL A 60 3.00 -11.92 2.23
CA VAL A 60 2.81 -13.26 2.79
C VAL A 60 3.74 -14.28 2.11
N HIS A 61 3.84 -14.28 0.78
CA HIS A 61 4.75 -15.17 0.05
C HIS A 61 6.23 -14.94 0.39
N LEU A 62 6.60 -13.74 0.81
CA LEU A 62 7.95 -13.41 1.28
C LEU A 62 8.17 -13.75 2.77
N GLY A 63 7.18 -14.31 3.45
CA GLY A 63 7.26 -14.74 4.85
C GLY A 63 6.84 -13.68 5.88
N PHE A 64 6.35 -12.51 5.44
CA PHE A 64 5.84 -11.50 6.35
C PHE A 64 4.44 -11.86 6.86
N GLN A 65 4.15 -11.50 8.11
CA GLN A 65 2.80 -11.56 8.64
C GLN A 65 2.01 -10.32 8.19
N ALA A 66 1.27 -10.44 7.08
CA ALA A 66 0.53 -9.34 6.46
C ALA A 66 -0.99 -9.58 6.41
N TYR A 67 -1.77 -8.50 6.56
CA TYR A 67 -3.23 -8.50 6.56
C TYR A 67 -3.79 -7.34 5.75
N VAL A 68 -5.04 -7.44 5.31
CA VAL A 68 -5.74 -6.37 4.58
C VAL A 68 -6.85 -5.82 5.46
N ILE A 69 -6.78 -4.54 5.82
CA ILE A 69 -7.77 -3.89 6.68
C ILE A 69 -9.15 -3.94 6.00
N GLY A 70 -10.15 -4.43 6.74
CA GLY A 70 -11.52 -4.60 6.26
C GLY A 70 -11.89 -6.04 5.85
N GLU A 71 -10.93 -6.97 5.82
CA GLU A 71 -11.19 -8.40 5.57
C GLU A 71 -11.57 -9.15 6.86
N THR A 72 -12.39 -10.21 6.74
CA THR A 72 -13.02 -10.94 7.85
C THR A 72 -12.07 -11.46 8.91
N ILE A 73 -10.89 -11.95 8.52
CA ILE A 73 -9.93 -12.60 9.42
C ILE A 73 -8.85 -11.65 9.94
N THR A 74 -9.00 -10.34 9.69
CA THR A 74 -7.99 -9.35 10.07
C THR A 74 -7.97 -9.17 11.59
N PRO A 75 -6.85 -9.47 12.27
CA PRO A 75 -6.76 -9.26 13.71
C PRO A 75 -6.68 -7.76 14.04
N PRO A 76 -6.92 -7.35 15.29
CA PRO A 76 -6.72 -5.97 15.70
C PRO A 76 -5.27 -5.51 15.52
N VAL A 77 -5.12 -4.30 14.98
CA VAL A 77 -3.86 -3.56 14.89
C VAL A 77 -3.37 -3.21 16.30
N ARG A 78 -2.06 -3.24 16.54
CA ARG A 78 -1.42 -3.00 17.84
C ARG A 78 -0.11 -2.21 17.68
N VAL A 79 0.36 -1.65 18.78
CA VAL A 79 1.68 -0.98 18.84
C VAL A 79 2.80 -1.93 18.40
N GLY A 80 3.66 -1.46 17.51
CA GLY A 80 4.74 -2.24 16.90
C GLY A 80 4.37 -2.89 15.56
N ASP A 81 3.11 -2.80 15.14
CA ASP A 81 2.70 -3.09 13.77
C ASP A 81 3.01 -1.91 12.84
N LEU A 82 2.89 -2.15 11.53
CA LEU A 82 2.96 -1.17 10.47
C LEU A 82 1.65 -1.16 9.69
N VAL A 83 1.07 0.02 9.47
CA VAL A 83 -0.10 0.23 8.61
C VAL A 83 0.35 0.92 7.33
N LEU A 84 0.11 0.31 6.18
CA LEU A 84 0.43 0.85 4.85
C LEU A 84 -0.85 1.22 4.12
N ILE A 85 -0.97 2.48 3.74
CA ILE A 85 -2.18 3.02 3.10
C ILE A 85 -1.86 3.43 1.67
N ILE A 86 -2.58 2.85 0.71
CA ILE A 86 -2.45 3.15 -0.71
C ILE A 86 -3.56 4.11 -1.12
N SER A 87 -3.23 5.40 -1.22
CA SER A 87 -4.12 6.45 -1.69
C SER A 87 -3.37 7.37 -2.66
N GLY A 88 -3.93 7.58 -3.86
CA GLY A 88 -3.32 8.46 -4.86
C GLY A 88 -3.44 9.95 -4.51
N SER A 89 -4.60 10.38 -4.00
CA SER A 89 -4.81 11.78 -3.58
C SER A 89 -4.32 12.06 -2.16
N GLY A 90 -4.19 11.03 -1.31
CA GLY A 90 -3.96 11.22 0.13
C GLY A 90 -5.18 11.74 0.90
N GLU A 91 -6.27 12.06 0.19
CA GLU A 91 -7.48 12.70 0.73
C GLU A 91 -8.69 11.75 0.75
N THR A 92 -8.52 10.52 0.26
CA THR A 92 -9.61 9.54 0.21
C THR A 92 -10.11 9.30 1.64
N MET A 93 -11.33 9.76 1.96
CA MET A 93 -11.83 9.84 3.34
C MET A 93 -11.63 8.54 4.16
N PRO A 94 -11.98 7.34 3.67
CA PRO A 94 -11.69 6.10 4.40
C PRO A 94 -10.19 5.84 4.67
N SER A 95 -9.31 6.27 3.77
CA SER A 95 -7.86 6.17 3.92
C SER A 95 -7.35 7.12 5.02
N VAL A 96 -7.83 8.37 5.02
CA VAL A 96 -7.48 9.36 6.04
C VAL A 96 -7.94 8.90 7.42
N MET A 97 -9.20 8.45 7.54
CA MET A 97 -9.74 7.91 8.80
C MET A 97 -8.93 6.71 9.31
N THR A 98 -8.53 5.80 8.42
CA THR A 98 -7.68 4.65 8.79
C THR A 98 -6.32 5.11 9.31
N ALA A 99 -5.73 6.14 8.69
CA ALA A 99 -4.46 6.72 9.12
C ALA A 99 -4.58 7.40 10.50
N ASP A 100 -5.65 8.14 10.73
CA ASP A 100 -5.90 8.84 11.99
C ASP A 100 -6.09 7.84 13.14
N ILE A 101 -6.93 6.81 12.95
CA ILE A 101 -7.14 5.74 13.94
C ILE A 101 -5.82 5.04 14.29
N ALA A 102 -5.01 4.70 13.28
CA ALA A 102 -3.71 4.06 13.50
C ALA A 102 -2.74 4.99 14.27
N ARG A 103 -2.74 6.29 13.98
CA ARG A 103 -1.93 7.29 14.70
C ARG A 103 -2.38 7.46 16.15
N ASP A 104 -3.68 7.48 16.42
CA ASP A 104 -4.24 7.54 17.78
C ASP A 104 -3.85 6.30 18.61
N MET A 105 -3.77 5.14 17.95
CA MET A 105 -3.26 3.90 18.54
C MET A 105 -1.72 3.86 18.67
N LYS A 106 -1.01 4.92 18.29
CA LYS A 106 0.45 5.04 18.27
C LYS A 106 1.13 3.99 17.40
N VAL A 107 0.45 3.59 16.32
CA VAL A 107 0.96 2.65 15.32
C VAL A 107 1.60 3.43 14.19
N LYS A 108 2.66 2.86 13.61
CA LYS A 108 3.33 3.50 12.49
C LYS A 108 2.44 3.39 11.26
N VAL A 109 2.15 4.54 10.65
CA VAL A 109 1.58 4.69 9.31
C VAL A 109 2.67 5.22 8.38
#